data_AF-A0A2V8P839-F1
#
_entry.id   AF-A0A2V8P839-F1
#
_cell.length_a   1.000
_cell.length_b   1.000
_cell.length_c   1.000
_cell.angle_alpha   90.00
_cell.angle_beta   90.00
_cell.angle_gamma   90.00
#
_symmetry.space_group_name_H-M   'P 1'
#
loop_
_entity.id
_entity.type
_entity.pdbx_description
1 polymer ?
#
loop_
_entity_poly.entity_id
_entity_poly.type
_entity_poly.pdbx_seq_one_letter_code
_entity_poly.pdbx_strand_id
1 'polypeptide(L)' 'MHTSKLSSKSQITLPRKVREALGTNAGDTIAYEVEGNVVTLKRLEPFDAAFHAALSSTLDEWTTDADEEAFRDL' A
#
# COMPACT_ATOMS: atom_id res chain seq x y z
N MET A 1 -15.20 -13.94 -13.84
CA MET A 1 -13.84 -13.64 -14.32
C MET A 1 -13.88 -12.32 -15.11
N HIS A 2 -12.99 -11.38 -14.83
CA HIS A 2 -12.84 -10.15 -15.60
C HIS A 2 -11.54 -10.19 -16.41
N THR A 3 -11.56 -9.68 -17.64
CA THR A 3 -10.39 -9.64 -18.52
C THR A 3 -10.24 -8.25 -19.12
N SER A 4 -8.99 -7.85 -19.35
CA SER A 4 -8.63 -6.59 -20.00
C SER A 4 -7.60 -6.87 -21.08
N LYS A 5 -7.63 -6.08 -22.16
CA LYS A 5 -6.59 -6.13 -23.20
C LYS A 5 -5.44 -5.21 -22.82
N LEU A 6 -4.23 -5.67 -23.07
CA LEU A 6 -3.03 -4.84 -22.99
C LEU A 6 -3.01 -3.90 -24.20
N SER A 7 -2.88 -2.60 -23.95
CA SER A 7 -2.70 -1.61 -25.01
C SER A 7 -1.28 -1.69 -25.60
N SER A 8 -1.05 -1.02 -26.73
CA SER A 8 0.29 -0.87 -27.31
C SER A 8 1.29 -0.14 -26.41
N LYS A 9 0.80 0.60 -25.40
CA LYS A 9 1.61 1.29 -24.41
C LYS A 9 1.80 0.49 -23.12
N SER A 10 1.54 -0.82 -23.16
CA SER A 10 1.64 -1.71 -22.00
C SER A 10 0.74 -1.32 -20.83
N GLN A 11 -0.42 -0.72 -21.12
CA GLN A 11 -1.42 -0.35 -20.11
C GLN A 11 -2.62 -1.30 -20.17
N ILE A 12 -3.17 -1.66 -19.01
CA ILE A 12 -4.47 -2.30 -18.89
C ILE A 12 -5.44 -1.37 -18.18
N THR A 13 -6.71 -1.41 -18.57
CA THR A 13 -7.77 -0.75 -17.81
C THR A 13 -8.29 -1.71 -16.75
N LEU A 14 -8.30 -1.29 -15.48
CA LEU A 14 -8.95 -2.05 -14.42
C LEU A 14 -10.49 -1.96 -14.57
N PRO A 15 -11.19 -3.09 -14.76
CA PRO A 15 -12.65 -3.11 -14.86
C PRO A 15 -13.29 -2.49 -13.61
N ARG A 16 -14.45 -1.85 -13.78
CA ARG A 16 -15.13 -1.10 -12.72
C ARG A 16 -15.24 -1.89 -11.40
N LYS A 17 -15.71 -3.15 -11.46
CA LYS A 17 -15.84 -4.01 -10.29
C LYS A 17 -14.53 -4.27 -9.56
N VAL A 18 -13.41 -4.34 -10.28
CA VAL A 18 -12.06 -4.52 -9.70
C VAL A 18 -11.61 -3.24 -9.01
N ARG A 19 -11.84 -2.06 -9.62
CA ARG A 19 -11.53 -0.76 -9.00
C ARG A 19 -12.32 -0.53 -7.72
N GLU A 20 -13.61 -0.85 -7.73
CA GLU A 20 -14.48 -0.75 -6.56
C GLU A 20 -14.01 -1.69 -5.43
N ALA A 21 -13.62 -2.92 -5.76
CA ALA A 21 -13.10 -3.87 -4.78
C ALA A 21 -11.75 -3.45 -4.16
N LEU A 22 -10.87 -2.81 -4.94
CA LEU A 22 -9.59 -2.29 -4.45
C LEU A 22 -9.69 -0.88 -3.82
N GLY A 23 -10.84 -0.22 -3.96
CA GLY A 23 -11.05 1.16 -3.54
C GLY A 23 -10.16 2.18 -4.27
N THR A 24 -9.78 1.90 -5.53
CA THR A 24 -8.78 2.70 -6.27
C THR A 24 -9.39 3.84 -7.07
N ASN A 25 -8.74 5.01 -7.00
CA ASN A 25 -9.02 6.23 -7.73
C ASN A 25 -7.84 6.64 -8.63
N ALA A 26 -8.06 7.63 -9.49
CA ALA A 26 -6.98 8.19 -10.29
C ALA A 26 -5.95 8.87 -9.37
N GLY A 27 -4.67 8.55 -9.54
CA GLY A 27 -3.57 9.06 -8.71
C GLY A 27 -3.11 8.08 -7.62
N ASP A 28 -3.89 7.04 -7.32
CA ASP A 28 -3.49 6.03 -6.34
C ASP A 28 -2.30 5.21 -6.84
N THR A 29 -1.45 4.80 -5.88
CA THR A 29 -0.32 3.92 -6.15
C THR A 29 -0.75 2.46 -5.99
N ILE A 30 -0.39 1.61 -6.96
CA ILE A 30 -0.66 0.17 -6.93
C ILE A 30 0.65 -0.57 -6.80
N ALA A 31 0.79 -1.39 -5.77
CA ALA A 31 1.86 -2.37 -5.65
C ALA A 31 1.54 -3.62 -6.48
N TYR A 32 2.58 -4.17 -7.10
CA TYR A 32 2.54 -5.39 -7.88
C TYR A 32 3.42 -6.42 -7.18
N GLU A 33 2.86 -7.58 -6.89
CA GLU A 33 3.60 -8.74 -6.45
C GLU A 33 3.45 -9.83 -7.51
N VAL A 34 4.58 -10.39 -7.95
CA VAL A 34 4.63 -11.30 -9.10
C VAL A 34 5.06 -12.69 -8.63
N GLU A 35 4.21 -13.67 -8.85
CA GLU A 35 4.48 -15.08 -8.56
C GLU A 35 4.27 -15.91 -9.84
N GLY A 36 5.37 -16.18 -10.55
CA GLY A 36 5.33 -16.88 -11.82
C GLY A 36 4.52 -16.12 -12.89
N ASN A 37 3.34 -16.63 -13.23
CA ASN A 37 2.42 -16.01 -14.19
C ASN A 37 1.20 -15.34 -13.53
N VAL A 38 1.19 -15.24 -12.20
CA VAL A 38 0.14 -14.58 -11.41
C VAL A 38 0.69 -13.27 -10.87
N VAL A 39 -0.15 -12.24 -10.91
CA VAL A 39 0.16 -10.93 -10.33
C VAL A 39 -0.92 -10.58 -9.32
N THR A 40 -0.50 -10.28 -8.10
CA THR A 40 -1.36 -9.72 -7.06
C THR A 40 -1.22 -8.20 -7.08
N LEU A 41 -2.36 -7.50 -7.09
CA LEU A 41 -2.43 -6.05 -7.06
C LEU A 41 -2.93 -5.57 -5.71
N LYS A 42 -2.22 -4.62 -5.11
CA LYS A 42 -2.63 -3.98 -3.85
C LYS A 42 -2.60 -2.47 -3.99
N ARG A 43 -3.69 -1.79 -3.62
CA ARG A 43 -3.66 -0.33 -3.47
C ARG A 43 -2.79 0.02 -2.27
N LEU A 44 -1.81 0.88 -2.48
CA LEU A 44 -1.03 1.48 -1.41
C LEU A 44 -1.72 2.76 -0.96
N GLU A 45 -1.88 2.89 0.36
CA GLU A 45 -2.22 4.19 0.94
C GLU A 45 -0.98 5.09 0.85
N PRO A 46 -1.14 6.37 0.46
CA PRO A 46 -0.06 7.33 0.58
C PRO A 46 0.48 7.36 2.01
N PHE A 47 1.80 7.42 2.15
CA PHE A 47 2.41 7.61 3.47
C PHE A 47 2.11 9.03 3.97
N ASP A 48 1.27 9.15 5.00
CA ASP A 48 0.96 10.42 5.63
C ASP A 48 1.96 10.69 6.77
N ALA A 49 3.10 11.26 6.41
CA ALA A 49 4.16 11.58 7.34
C ALA A 49 3.69 12.49 8.49
N ALA A 50 2.76 13.42 8.22
CA ALA A 50 2.26 14.35 9.23
C ALA A 50 1.36 13.65 10.24
N PHE A 51 0.46 12.78 9.77
CA PHE A 51 -0.36 11.92 10.63
C PHE A 51 0.52 11.00 11.48
N HIS A 52 1.52 10.34 10.87
CA HIS A 52 2.42 9.45 11.59
C HIS A 52 3.27 10.18 12.64
N ALA A 53 3.77 11.38 12.32
CA ALA A 53 4.49 12.21 13.29
C ALA A 53 3.57 12.64 14.46
N ALA A 54 2.34 13.06 14.17
CA ALA A 54 1.37 13.43 15.20
C ALA A 54 1.02 12.23 16.09
N LEU A 55 0.78 11.05 15.52
CA LEU A 55 0.50 9.83 16.27
C LEU A 55 1.69 9.42 17.14
N SER A 56 2.91 9.44 16.59
CA SER A 56 4.13 9.14 17.33
C SER A 56 4.31 10.08 18.53
N SER A 57 3.96 11.36 18.40
CA SER A 57 4.04 12.32 19.51
C SER A 57 3.07 12.04 20.67
N THR A 58 2.05 11.21 20.46
CA THR A 58 1.08 10.79 21.50
C THR A 58 1.42 9.44 22.14
N LEU A 59 2.50 8.79 21.68
CA LEU A 59 2.96 7.47 22.16
C LEU A 59 4.30 7.63 22.90
N ASP A 60 4.43 8.70 23.68
CA ASP A 60 5.59 9.02 24.51
C ASP A 60 5.89 7.95 25.58
N GLU A 61 4.86 7.21 25.99
CA GLU A 61 5.00 6.05 26.89
C GLU A 61 5.77 4.86 26.28
N TRP A 62 5.98 4.84 24.95
CA TRP A 62 6.62 3.74 24.20
C TRP A 62 7.97 4.15 23.58
N THR A 63 8.53 5.28 24.02
CA THR A 63 9.81 5.80 23.54
C THR A 63 10.87 5.82 24.66
N THR A 64 10.74 4.92 25.63
CA THR A 64 11.68 4.83 26.75
C THR A 64 12.93 4.03 26.38
N ASP A 65 14.01 4.19 27.14
CA ASP A 65 15.24 3.40 26.97
C ASP A 65 14.98 1.88 27.08
N ALA A 66 13.99 1.48 27.89
CA ALA A 66 13.59 0.09 28.03
C ALA A 66 12.90 -0.45 26.77
N ASP A 67 12.13 0.39 26.07
CA ASP A 67 11.52 0.03 24.79
C ASP A 67 12.60 -0.10 23.70
N GLU A 68 13.53 0.84 23.64
CA GLU A 68 14.66 0.81 22.70
C GLU A 68 15.50 -0.46 22.89
N GLU A 69 15.82 -0.83 24.14
CA GLU A 69 16.56 -2.05 24.45
C GLU A 69 15.79 -3.33 24.06
N ALA A 70 14.45 -3.31 24.14
CA ALA A 70 13.62 -4.45 23.79
C ALA A 70 13.42 -4.64 22.27
N PHE A 71 13.42 -3.56 21.48
CA PHE A 71 12.91 -3.58 20.10
C PHE A 71 13.89 -3.13 19.01
N ARG A 72 15.10 -2.63 19.30
CA ARG A 72 15.97 -2.03 18.26
C ARG A 72 16.44 -2.98 17.15
N ASP A 73 16.38 -4.29 17.36
CA ASP A 73 16.93 -5.31 16.45
C ASP A 73 15.82 -6.10 15.69
N LEU A 74 14.59 -5.58 15.67
CA LEU A 74 13.40 -6.18 15.03
C LEU A 74 13.11 -5.67 13.62
#